data_AF-A0A534ELJ7-F1
#
_entry.id   AF-A0A534ELJ7-F1
#
_cell.length_a   1.000
_cell.length_b   1.000
_cell.length_c   1.000
_cell.angle_alpha   90.00
_cell.angle_beta   90.00
_cell.angle_gamma   90.00
#
_symmetry.space_group_name_H-M   'P 1'
#
loop_
_entity.id
_entity.type
_entity.pdbx_description
1 polymer ?
#
loop_
_entity_poly.entity_id
_entity_poly.type
_entity_poly.pdbx_seq_one_letter_code
_entity_poly.pdbx_strand_id
1 'polypeptide(L)'
;MDTPRSCLKIDADTFRSHFNLRPFLFSHNLSRHPLVQLPRLVKLAKTLDRSYVDYNAGRIPVSLPNWQDAPHTGLTAEETIHNTAEICSWMELKRAEHCPDFKRLLDACLDEIAPLSEPIEPGMCEREAAVFVSSPGSVTPYHMDHEINFLLQLRGAQSVSVFNADDAAVLSEEDLEEYFSGPAIHRNMRFAEAYQERATVFELCEGQGL
;
A
#
# COMPACT_ATOMS: atom_id res chain seq x y z
N MET A 1 6.36 -19.67 -13.27
CA MET A 1 7.18 -18.47 -13.54
C MET A 1 8.15 -18.38 -12.40
N ASP A 2 9.44 -18.26 -12.70
CA ASP A 2 10.49 -18.27 -11.68
C ASP A 2 10.48 -16.95 -10.92
N THR A 3 10.24 -17.05 -9.62
CA THR A 3 10.46 -15.96 -8.66
C THR A 3 11.96 -15.60 -8.67
N PRO A 4 12.34 -14.32 -8.62
CA PRO A 4 13.74 -13.93 -8.53
C PRO A 4 14.43 -14.60 -7.33
N ARG A 5 15.74 -14.84 -7.45
CA ARG A 5 16.55 -15.50 -6.40
C ARG A 5 16.52 -14.76 -5.05
N SER A 6 16.24 -13.45 -5.09
CA SER A 6 15.91 -12.63 -3.93
C SER A 6 14.93 -11.54 -4.36
N CYS A 7 13.84 -11.39 -3.62
CA CYS A 7 12.82 -10.39 -3.81
C CYS A 7 13.25 -9.05 -3.21
N LEU A 8 13.73 -9.07 -1.96
CA LEU A 8 13.98 -7.91 -1.11
C LEU A 8 15.46 -7.79 -0.75
N LYS A 9 15.91 -6.56 -0.55
CA LYS A 9 17.25 -6.21 -0.06
C LYS A 9 17.10 -5.24 1.09
N ILE A 10 17.12 -5.81 2.28
CA ILE A 10 16.93 -5.12 3.55
C ILE A 10 18.20 -5.28 4.38
N ASP A 11 18.71 -4.18 4.92
CA ASP A 11 19.81 -4.22 5.88
C ASP A 11 19.32 -4.74 7.24
N ALA A 12 19.98 -5.78 7.76
CA ALA A 12 19.50 -6.49 8.94
C ALA A 12 19.56 -5.65 10.22
N ASP A 13 20.53 -4.72 10.33
CA ASP A 13 20.65 -3.86 11.51
C ASP A 13 19.63 -2.72 11.48
N THR A 14 19.36 -2.17 10.29
CA THR A 14 18.27 -1.23 10.05
C THR A 14 16.94 -1.89 10.38
N PHE A 15 16.65 -3.08 9.83
CA PHE A 15 15.43 -3.81 10.15
C PHE A 15 15.28 -4.04 11.64
N ARG A 16 16.33 -4.54 12.31
CA ARG A 16 16.31 -4.80 13.76
C ARG A 16 15.96 -3.58 14.60
N SER A 17 16.42 -2.40 14.18
CA SER A 17 16.23 -1.16 14.93
C SER A 17 14.96 -0.39 14.56
N HIS A 18 14.31 -0.73 13.44
CA HIS A 18 13.18 0.04 12.89
C HIS A 18 11.89 -0.78 12.73
N PHE A 19 11.97 -2.11 12.59
CA PHE A 19 10.79 -2.96 12.38
C PHE A 19 9.74 -2.74 13.48
N ASN A 20 8.50 -2.47 13.05
CA ASN A 20 7.34 -2.09 13.87
C ASN A 20 7.56 -0.89 14.82
N LEU A 21 8.52 -0.01 14.54
CA LEU A 21 8.83 1.16 15.36
C LEU A 21 9.02 2.43 14.55
N ARG A 22 9.65 2.35 13.38
CA ARG A 22 9.99 3.49 12.52
C ARG A 22 9.95 3.09 11.05
N PRO A 23 9.55 3.97 10.13
CA PRO A 23 9.67 3.72 8.70
C PRO A 23 11.16 3.62 8.30
N PHE A 24 11.47 2.75 7.33
CA PHE A 24 12.83 2.62 6.79
C PHE A 24 12.80 2.27 5.31
N LEU A 25 13.71 2.86 4.53
CA LEU A 25 13.81 2.55 3.11
C LEU A 25 14.59 1.25 2.87
N PHE A 26 14.15 0.48 1.89
CA PHE A 26 14.86 -0.69 1.37
C PHE A 26 14.79 -0.76 -0.15
N SER A 27 15.39 -1.79 -0.76
CA SER A 27 15.29 -2.01 -2.22
C SER A 27 14.76 -3.40 -2.55
N HIS A 28 14.19 -3.57 -3.74
CA HIS A 28 13.63 -4.83 -4.22
C HIS A 28 13.91 -5.06 -5.71
N ASN A 29 13.80 -6.31 -6.18
CA ASN A 29 14.09 -6.70 -7.57
C ASN A 29 12.82 -6.99 -8.40
N LEU A 30 11.65 -6.49 -7.95
CA LEU A 30 10.35 -6.89 -8.50
C LEU A 30 9.82 -6.01 -9.64
N SER A 31 10.42 -4.85 -9.92
CA SER A 31 9.90 -3.89 -10.92
C SER A 31 9.73 -4.49 -12.32
N ARG A 32 10.60 -5.44 -12.69
CA ARG A 32 10.55 -6.16 -13.98
C ARG A 32 9.85 -7.51 -13.90
N HIS A 33 9.26 -7.86 -12.77
CA HIS A 33 8.61 -9.15 -12.59
C HIS A 33 7.40 -9.27 -13.53
N PRO A 34 7.20 -10.39 -14.25
CA PRO A 34 6.12 -10.52 -15.23
C PRO A 34 4.72 -10.28 -14.65
N LEU A 35 4.49 -10.63 -13.37
CA LEU A 35 3.18 -10.45 -12.72
C LEU A 35 2.81 -8.99 -12.48
N VAL A 36 3.77 -8.10 -12.34
CA VAL A 36 3.51 -6.67 -12.05
C VAL A 36 3.42 -5.81 -13.31
N GLN A 37 3.50 -6.44 -14.50
CA GLN A 37 3.34 -5.73 -15.75
C GLN A 37 1.86 -5.49 -16.05
N LEU A 38 1.52 -4.37 -16.69
CA LEU A 38 0.14 -3.94 -16.93
C LEU A 38 -0.79 -5.04 -17.48
N PRO A 39 -0.42 -5.86 -18.49
CA PRO A 39 -1.30 -6.91 -18.99
C PRO A 39 -1.67 -7.96 -17.92
N ARG A 40 -0.77 -8.23 -16.98
CA ARG A 40 -1.03 -9.15 -15.86
C ARG A 40 -1.87 -8.49 -14.77
N LEU A 41 -1.74 -7.20 -14.55
CA LEU A 41 -2.61 -6.45 -13.65
C LEU A 41 -4.05 -6.37 -14.19
N VAL A 42 -4.24 -6.17 -15.49
CA VAL A 42 -5.59 -6.25 -16.13
C VAL A 42 -6.22 -7.61 -15.89
N LYS A 43 -5.44 -8.68 -16.08
CA LYS A 43 -5.93 -10.04 -15.83
C LYS A 43 -6.24 -10.28 -14.35
N LEU A 44 -5.43 -9.75 -13.44
CA LEU A 44 -5.71 -9.82 -12.00
C LEU A 44 -7.04 -9.14 -11.67
N ALA A 45 -7.26 -7.92 -12.15
CA ALA A 45 -8.50 -7.17 -11.92
C ALA A 45 -9.75 -7.90 -12.45
N LYS A 46 -9.63 -8.67 -13.54
CA LYS A 46 -10.71 -9.51 -14.09
C LYS A 46 -10.93 -10.83 -13.34
N THR A 47 -9.96 -11.26 -12.54
CA THR A 47 -9.98 -12.56 -11.84
C THR A 47 -10.44 -12.43 -10.39
N LEU A 48 -10.11 -11.32 -9.74
CA LEU A 48 -10.51 -11.05 -8.36
C LEU A 48 -12.03 -10.90 -8.24
N ASP A 49 -12.57 -11.22 -7.06
CA ASP A 49 -13.93 -10.88 -6.72
C ASP A 49 -14.13 -9.36 -6.83
N ARG A 50 -15.30 -8.93 -7.32
CA ARG A 50 -15.59 -7.50 -7.54
C ARG A 50 -15.43 -6.67 -6.28
N SER A 51 -15.71 -7.24 -5.10
CA SER A 51 -15.56 -6.58 -3.79
C SER A 51 -14.11 -6.25 -3.42
N TYR A 52 -13.12 -6.83 -4.10
CA TYR A 52 -11.70 -6.55 -3.90
C TYR A 52 -11.12 -5.58 -4.94
N VAL A 53 -11.94 -5.06 -5.85
CA VAL A 53 -11.49 -4.19 -6.94
C VAL A 53 -12.12 -2.82 -6.80
N ASP A 54 -11.36 -1.88 -6.25
CA ASP A 54 -11.78 -0.49 -6.11
C ASP A 54 -11.16 0.36 -7.22
N TYR A 55 -11.94 1.26 -7.80
CA TYR A 55 -11.44 2.26 -8.74
C TYR A 55 -12.26 3.56 -8.63
N ASN A 56 -11.54 4.68 -8.62
CA ASN A 56 -12.10 6.02 -8.40
C ASN A 56 -11.41 7.06 -9.29
N ALA A 57 -11.97 8.27 -9.34
CA ALA A 57 -11.26 9.42 -9.90
C ALA A 57 -10.02 9.70 -9.03
N GLY A 58 -8.89 9.99 -9.67
CA GLY A 58 -7.59 10.09 -9.01
C GLY A 58 -7.42 11.35 -8.19
N ARG A 59 -8.12 12.44 -8.54
CA ARG A 59 -8.07 13.70 -7.79
C ARG A 59 -9.12 13.71 -6.68
N ILE A 60 -8.73 13.21 -5.50
CA ILE A 60 -9.53 13.23 -4.27
C ILE A 60 -8.84 14.07 -3.18
N PRO A 61 -9.59 14.61 -2.21
CA PRO A 61 -9.00 15.36 -1.10
C PRO A 61 -8.18 14.44 -0.18
N VAL A 62 -7.16 15.01 0.48
CA VAL A 62 -6.34 14.32 1.49
C VAL A 62 -7.19 13.88 2.69
N SER A 63 -8.18 14.69 3.09
CA SER A 63 -9.16 14.32 4.11
C SER A 63 -10.42 13.77 3.45
N LEU A 64 -10.63 12.46 3.55
CA LEU A 64 -11.84 11.79 3.05
C LEU A 64 -12.29 10.69 4.04
N PRO A 65 -12.89 11.04 5.19
CA PRO A 65 -13.23 10.07 6.24
C PRO A 65 -14.24 9.02 5.76
N ASN A 66 -15.15 9.40 4.86
CA ASN A 66 -16.09 8.49 4.22
C ASN A 66 -15.62 8.12 2.82
N TRP A 67 -15.04 6.94 2.65
CA TRP A 67 -14.55 6.48 1.35
C TRP A 67 -15.64 6.41 0.26
N GLN A 68 -16.90 6.17 0.65
CA GLN A 68 -18.06 6.14 -0.25
C GLN A 68 -18.32 7.48 -0.95
N ASP A 69 -17.75 8.59 -0.44
CA ASP A 69 -17.86 9.92 -1.04
C ASP A 69 -16.83 10.16 -2.16
N ALA A 70 -15.92 9.21 -2.42
CA ALA A 70 -14.96 9.32 -3.50
C ALA A 70 -15.68 9.35 -4.88
N PRO A 71 -15.42 10.35 -5.73
CA PRO A 71 -16.06 10.42 -7.04
C PRO A 71 -15.61 9.25 -7.93
N HIS A 72 -16.57 8.51 -8.49
CA HIS A 72 -16.29 7.47 -9.47
C HIS A 72 -16.13 8.05 -10.88
N THR A 73 -15.18 7.52 -11.66
CA THR A 73 -14.98 7.91 -13.07
C THR A 73 -16.01 7.29 -14.02
N GLY A 74 -16.71 6.24 -13.59
CA GLY A 74 -17.59 5.43 -14.45
C GLY A 74 -16.86 4.46 -15.39
N LEU A 75 -15.52 4.37 -15.30
CA LEU A 75 -14.70 3.49 -16.14
C LEU A 75 -14.66 2.06 -15.59
N THR A 76 -14.37 1.10 -16.47
CA THR A 76 -14.01 -0.27 -16.07
C THR A 76 -12.57 -0.33 -15.52
N ALA A 77 -12.23 -1.41 -14.82
CA ALA A 77 -10.85 -1.64 -14.35
C ALA A 77 -9.85 -1.73 -15.52
N GLU A 78 -10.26 -2.32 -16.65
CA GLU A 78 -9.43 -2.40 -17.86
C GLU A 78 -9.16 -1.01 -18.46
N GLU A 79 -10.18 -0.17 -18.60
CA GLU A 79 -10.04 1.20 -19.08
C GLU A 79 -9.17 2.04 -18.14
N THR A 80 -9.31 1.84 -16.82
CA THR A 80 -8.50 2.52 -15.81
C THR A 80 -7.01 2.17 -15.94
N ILE A 81 -6.68 0.88 -16.12
CA ILE A 81 -5.29 0.42 -16.24
C ILE A 81 -4.65 0.86 -17.56
N HIS A 82 -5.39 0.81 -18.67
CA HIS A 82 -4.84 1.18 -19.97
C HIS A 82 -4.61 2.68 -20.12
N ASN A 83 -5.45 3.49 -19.47
CA ASN A 83 -5.41 4.94 -19.62
C ASN A 83 -4.88 5.65 -18.36
N THR A 84 -4.25 4.96 -17.41
CA THR A 84 -3.81 5.58 -16.14
C THR A 84 -2.91 6.81 -16.35
N ALA A 85 -2.14 6.86 -17.44
CA ALA A 85 -1.30 8.02 -17.77
C ALA A 85 -2.10 9.24 -18.27
N GLU A 86 -3.32 9.04 -18.77
CA GLU A 86 -4.14 10.06 -19.43
C GLU A 86 -5.41 10.40 -18.64
N ILE A 87 -5.93 9.43 -17.88
CA ILE A 87 -7.15 9.54 -17.08
C ILE A 87 -6.73 9.59 -15.63
N CYS A 88 -6.90 10.75 -14.98
CA CYS A 88 -6.75 10.96 -13.54
C CYS A 88 -7.59 9.95 -12.76
N SER A 89 -7.04 8.77 -12.50
CA SER A 89 -7.72 7.63 -11.91
C SER A 89 -6.79 6.94 -10.91
N TRP A 90 -7.42 6.25 -9.98
CA TRP A 90 -6.75 5.45 -8.98
C TRP A 90 -7.49 4.11 -8.92
N MET A 91 -6.73 3.02 -8.82
CA MET A 91 -7.25 1.67 -8.70
C MET A 91 -6.47 0.91 -7.64
N GLU A 92 -7.21 0.20 -6.79
CA GLU A 92 -6.68 -0.71 -5.77
C GLU A 92 -7.23 -2.11 -6.04
N LEU A 93 -6.31 -3.06 -6.21
CA LEU A 93 -6.60 -4.49 -6.32
C LEU A 93 -6.24 -5.14 -4.99
N LYS A 94 -7.22 -5.26 -4.11
CA LYS A 94 -7.08 -5.86 -2.77
C LYS A 94 -7.00 -7.38 -2.88
N ARG A 95 -6.45 -8.02 -1.84
CA ARG A 95 -6.41 -9.49 -1.70
C ARG A 95 -5.86 -10.20 -2.94
N ALA A 96 -4.80 -9.65 -3.54
CA ALA A 96 -4.20 -10.16 -4.76
C ALA A 96 -3.73 -11.61 -4.60
N GLU A 97 -3.43 -12.06 -3.38
CA GLU A 97 -3.10 -13.44 -3.03
C GLU A 97 -4.26 -14.44 -3.25
N HIS A 98 -5.49 -13.98 -3.48
CA HIS A 98 -6.55 -14.86 -3.98
C HIS A 98 -6.25 -15.36 -5.41
N CYS A 99 -5.34 -14.71 -6.14
CA CYS A 99 -4.75 -15.24 -7.36
C CYS A 99 -3.50 -16.08 -7.03
N PRO A 100 -3.44 -17.38 -7.39
CA PRO A 100 -2.32 -18.26 -7.02
C PRO A 100 -0.93 -17.78 -7.45
N ASP A 101 -0.83 -17.07 -8.57
CA ASP A 101 0.44 -16.52 -9.05
C ASP A 101 0.96 -15.40 -8.14
N PHE A 102 0.06 -14.51 -7.69
CA PHE A 102 0.37 -13.42 -6.77
C PHE A 102 0.62 -13.92 -5.36
N LYS A 103 -0.13 -14.95 -4.90
CA LYS A 103 0.15 -15.62 -3.63
C LYS A 103 1.59 -16.10 -3.53
N ARG A 104 2.09 -16.78 -4.56
CA ARG A 104 3.48 -17.27 -4.55
C ARG A 104 4.50 -16.14 -4.53
N LEU A 105 4.21 -15.01 -5.17
CA LEU A 105 5.08 -13.84 -5.12
C LEU A 105 5.09 -13.21 -3.73
N LEU A 106 3.90 -13.04 -3.12
CA LEU A 106 3.74 -12.55 -1.75
C LEU A 106 4.48 -13.45 -0.75
N ASP A 107 4.23 -14.76 -0.82
CA ASP A 107 4.87 -15.73 0.06
C ASP A 107 6.39 -15.66 -0.06
N ALA A 108 6.94 -15.54 -1.27
CA ALA A 108 8.38 -15.40 -1.46
C ALA A 108 8.96 -14.11 -0.87
N CYS A 109 8.24 -12.99 -0.90
CA CYS A 109 8.68 -11.76 -0.24
C CYS A 109 8.64 -11.91 1.28
N LEU A 110 7.55 -12.43 1.83
CA LEU A 110 7.36 -12.54 3.27
C LEU A 110 8.23 -13.64 3.90
N ASP A 111 8.59 -14.68 3.14
CA ASP A 111 9.55 -15.70 3.56
C ASP A 111 10.98 -15.13 3.70
N GLU A 112 11.32 -14.03 3.01
CA GLU A 112 12.58 -13.30 3.23
C GLU A 112 12.52 -12.38 4.46
N ILE A 113 11.32 -11.90 4.83
CA ILE A 113 11.11 -11.05 6.01
C ILE A 113 11.02 -11.88 7.29
N ALA A 114 10.36 -13.03 7.26
CA ALA A 114 10.09 -13.84 8.45
C ALA A 114 11.34 -14.13 9.32
N PRO A 115 12.51 -14.51 8.77
CA PRO A 115 13.72 -14.71 9.57
C PRO A 115 14.22 -13.45 10.29
N LEU A 116 13.88 -12.26 9.79
CA LEU A 116 14.24 -10.97 10.38
C LEU A 116 13.21 -10.53 11.44
N SER A 117 11.92 -10.74 11.17
CA SER A 117 10.83 -10.30 12.06
C SER A 117 10.62 -11.23 13.26
N GLU A 118 10.67 -12.55 13.07
CA GLU A 118 10.32 -13.53 14.11
C GLU A 118 11.12 -13.39 15.42
N PRO A 119 12.42 -13.03 15.42
CA PRO A 119 13.15 -12.77 16.66
C PRO A 119 12.75 -11.49 17.41
N ILE A 120 12.04 -10.57 16.75
CA ILE A 120 11.65 -9.26 17.28
C ILE A 120 10.18 -9.29 17.70
N GLU A 121 9.31 -9.70 16.78
CA GLU A 121 7.87 -9.78 16.96
C GLU A 121 7.38 -11.05 16.24
N PRO A 122 7.28 -12.18 16.97
CA PRO A 122 6.91 -13.45 16.39
C PRO A 122 5.42 -13.53 16.05
N GLY A 123 5.09 -14.34 15.06
CA GLY A 123 3.69 -14.70 14.77
C GLY A 123 3.10 -14.01 13.54
N MET A 124 3.87 -13.93 12.44
CA MET A 124 3.32 -13.54 11.14
C MET A 124 2.22 -14.52 10.69
N CYS A 125 0.97 -14.18 10.95
CA CYS A 125 -0.19 -15.07 10.78
C CYS A 125 -1.02 -14.77 9.53
N GLU A 126 -1.08 -13.51 9.10
CA GLU A 126 -1.86 -13.06 7.95
C GLU A 126 -0.94 -12.46 6.90
N ARG A 127 -1.08 -12.94 5.66
CA ARG A 127 -0.27 -12.55 4.51
C ARG A 127 -1.18 -11.97 3.45
N GLU A 128 -1.04 -10.68 3.17
CA GLU A 128 -1.91 -9.97 2.24
C GLU A 128 -1.12 -9.21 1.20
N ALA A 129 -1.68 -9.11 -0.01
CA ALA A 129 -1.12 -8.27 -1.07
C ALA A 129 -2.19 -7.34 -1.65
N ALA A 130 -1.84 -6.07 -1.77
CA ALA A 130 -2.59 -5.09 -2.55
C ALA A 130 -1.72 -4.55 -3.69
N VAL A 131 -2.35 -4.25 -4.84
CA VAL A 131 -1.69 -3.56 -5.94
C VAL A 131 -2.39 -2.24 -6.21
N PHE A 132 -1.61 -1.16 -6.19
CA PHE A 132 -2.07 0.18 -6.48
C PHE A 132 -1.63 0.63 -7.87
N VAL A 133 -2.55 1.21 -8.63
CA VAL A 133 -2.29 1.82 -9.94
C VAL A 133 -2.89 3.21 -9.91
N SER A 134 -2.04 4.23 -10.00
CA SER A 134 -2.44 5.63 -9.82
C SER A 134 -1.86 6.54 -10.92
N SER A 135 -2.66 7.54 -11.31
CA SER A 135 -2.21 8.63 -12.17
C SER A 135 -1.34 9.64 -11.41
N PRO A 136 -0.50 10.41 -12.14
CA PRO A 136 0.22 11.53 -11.53
C PRO A 136 -0.72 12.52 -10.82
N GLY A 137 -0.35 12.90 -9.60
CA GLY A 137 -1.15 13.81 -8.77
C GLY A 137 -2.36 13.18 -8.09
N SER A 138 -2.54 11.86 -8.18
CA SER A 138 -3.50 11.14 -7.35
C SER A 138 -3.05 11.10 -5.89
N VAL A 139 -4.01 11.12 -4.96
CA VAL A 139 -3.76 11.16 -3.51
C VAL A 139 -4.48 9.98 -2.86
N THR A 140 -3.77 9.23 -2.03
CA THR A 140 -4.41 8.33 -1.05
C THR A 140 -4.74 9.16 0.19
N PRO A 141 -6.00 9.20 0.66
CA PRO A 141 -6.38 9.98 1.83
C PRO A 141 -5.58 9.59 3.07
N TYR A 142 -5.50 10.50 4.04
CA TYR A 142 -4.91 10.22 5.35
C TYR A 142 -5.64 9.06 6.04
N HIS A 143 -4.89 8.06 6.49
CA HIS A 143 -5.41 6.83 7.07
C HIS A 143 -4.39 6.19 8.01
N MET A 144 -4.86 5.22 8.80
CA MET A 144 -4.02 4.26 9.51
C MET A 144 -4.43 2.84 9.12
N ASP A 145 -3.44 1.95 9.09
CA ASP A 145 -3.61 0.51 8.91
C ASP A 145 -3.21 -0.19 10.22
N HIS A 146 -3.78 -1.36 10.49
CA HIS A 146 -3.43 -2.15 11.68
C HIS A 146 -2.37 -3.20 11.37
N GLU A 147 -2.04 -3.36 10.10
CA GLU A 147 -1.04 -4.27 9.56
C GLU A 147 0.36 -3.63 9.50
N ILE A 148 1.39 -4.45 9.62
CA ILE A 148 2.76 -4.02 9.32
C ILE A 148 2.95 -4.08 7.79
N ASN A 149 3.09 -2.91 7.17
CA ASN A 149 3.17 -2.78 5.72
C ASN A 149 4.60 -2.75 5.20
N PHE A 150 4.81 -3.35 4.03
CA PHE A 150 6.00 -3.18 3.19
C PHE A 150 5.54 -2.69 1.81
N LEU A 151 5.74 -1.40 1.53
CA LEU A 151 5.32 -0.78 0.28
C LEU A 151 6.43 -0.87 -0.76
N LEU A 152 6.15 -1.44 -1.94
CA LEU A 152 7.14 -1.62 -3.01
C LEU A 152 6.80 -0.76 -4.23
N GLN A 153 7.66 0.18 -4.59
CA GLN A 153 7.46 1.04 -5.77
C GLN A 153 7.90 0.30 -7.04
N LEU A 154 6.93 -0.24 -7.76
CA LEU A 154 7.17 -1.08 -8.94
C LEU A 154 7.50 -0.31 -10.21
N ARG A 155 6.94 0.89 -10.39
CA ARG A 155 7.14 1.74 -11.56
C ARG A 155 6.82 3.19 -11.23
N GLY A 156 7.57 4.14 -11.79
CA GLY A 156 7.34 5.57 -11.55
C GLY A 156 7.85 6.01 -10.19
N ALA A 157 7.30 7.11 -9.67
CA ALA A 157 7.67 7.67 -8.39
C ALA A 157 6.44 8.03 -7.57
N GLN A 158 6.56 7.96 -6.24
CA GLN A 158 5.52 8.30 -5.28
C GLN A 158 6.15 8.96 -4.04
N SER A 159 5.55 10.06 -3.60
CA SER A 159 5.87 10.67 -2.30
C SER A 159 4.94 10.08 -1.23
N VAL A 160 5.51 9.65 -0.11
CA VAL A 160 4.76 9.06 1.03
C VAL A 160 5.02 9.89 2.28
N SER A 161 3.97 10.48 2.84
CA SER A 161 4.01 11.15 4.14
C SER A 161 3.70 10.13 5.24
N VAL A 162 4.66 9.88 6.13
CA VAL A 162 4.50 9.02 7.31
C VAL A 162 4.48 9.89 8.56
N PHE A 163 3.53 9.60 9.45
CA PHE A 163 3.32 10.33 10.69
C PHE A 163 3.67 9.42 11.88
N ASN A 164 4.17 10.00 12.96
CA ASN A 164 4.51 9.23 14.15
C ASN A 164 3.23 8.81 14.89
N ALA A 165 3.07 7.51 15.14
CA ALA A 165 1.90 6.97 15.84
C ALA A 165 1.81 7.42 17.31
N ASP A 166 2.95 7.76 17.95
CA ASP A 166 2.99 8.27 19.34
C ASP A 166 2.62 9.76 19.45
N ASP A 167 2.40 10.42 18.33
CA ASP A 167 2.10 11.84 18.29
C ASP A 167 0.59 12.07 18.44
N ALA A 168 0.15 12.30 19.67
CA ALA A 168 -1.25 12.53 20.00
C ALA A 168 -1.93 13.70 19.24
N ALA A 169 -1.16 14.57 18.60
CA ALA A 169 -1.70 15.64 17.77
C ALA A 169 -2.05 15.20 16.35
N VAL A 170 -1.46 14.10 15.83
CA VAL A 170 -1.79 13.54 14.51
C VAL A 170 -2.67 12.30 14.61
N LEU A 171 -2.55 11.55 15.72
CA LEU A 171 -3.33 10.36 16.03
C LEU A 171 -3.69 10.37 17.52
N SER A 172 -4.90 10.80 17.85
CA SER A 172 -5.35 10.87 19.25
C SER A 172 -5.84 9.52 19.77
N GLU A 173 -5.94 9.37 21.09
CA GLU A 173 -6.56 8.18 21.70
C GLU A 173 -8.03 8.00 21.30
N GLU A 174 -8.76 9.12 21.08
CA GLU A 174 -10.14 9.09 20.59
C GLU A 174 -10.20 8.56 19.14
N ASP A 175 -9.26 8.98 18.28
CA ASP A 175 -9.16 8.45 16.92
C ASP A 175 -8.85 6.94 16.91
N LEU A 176 -7.98 6.48 17.82
CA LEU A 176 -7.66 5.07 17.99
C LEU A 176 -8.88 4.26 18.46
N GLU A 177 -9.62 4.79 19.45
CA GLU A 177 -10.84 4.14 19.93
C GLU A 177 -11.90 4.08 18.82
N GLU A 178 -12.10 5.16 18.05
CA GLU A 178 -13.02 5.18 16.91
C GLU A 178 -12.60 4.17 15.83
N TYR A 179 -11.30 4.05 15.53
CA TYR A 179 -10.80 3.08 14.56
C TYR A 179 -11.10 1.62 14.96
N PHE A 180 -10.87 1.25 16.23
CA PHE A 180 -11.02 -0.13 16.69
C PHE A 180 -12.41 -0.49 17.19
N SER A 181 -13.26 0.48 17.52
CA SER A 181 -14.60 0.25 18.10
C SER A 181 -15.76 0.83 17.28
N GLY A 182 -15.47 1.64 16.27
CA GLY A 182 -16.46 2.38 15.49
C GLY A 182 -17.37 1.49 14.63
N PRO A 183 -18.57 1.98 14.27
CA PRO A 183 -19.55 1.25 13.48
C PRO A 183 -19.12 1.01 12.02
N ALA A 184 -18.02 1.63 11.60
CA ALA A 184 -17.44 1.47 10.30
C ALA A 184 -15.93 1.27 10.47
N ILE A 185 -15.45 0.05 10.23
CA ILE A 185 -14.01 -0.23 10.08
C ILE A 185 -13.57 0.51 8.82
N HIS A 186 -13.23 1.78 8.97
CA HIS A 186 -12.82 2.67 7.89
C HIS A 186 -11.42 3.16 8.22
N ARG A 187 -10.46 2.82 7.36
CA ARG A 187 -9.06 3.20 7.56
C ARG A 187 -8.84 4.71 7.53
N ASN A 188 -9.71 5.43 6.84
CA ASN A 188 -9.55 6.87 6.60
C ASN A 188 -9.86 7.68 7.84
N MET A 189 -8.98 8.65 8.10
CA MET A 189 -9.05 9.52 9.26
C MET A 189 -9.21 10.97 8.83
N ARG A 190 -9.53 11.85 9.78
CA ARG A 190 -9.58 13.29 9.52
C ARG A 190 -8.17 13.86 9.45
N PHE A 191 -7.86 14.52 8.33
CA PHE A 191 -6.60 15.22 8.17
C PHE A 191 -6.74 16.71 8.47
N ALA A 192 -5.79 17.28 9.22
CA ALA A 192 -5.63 18.72 9.34
C ALA A 192 -4.34 19.15 8.62
N GLU A 193 -4.38 20.27 7.89
CA GLU A 193 -3.23 20.74 7.09
C GLU A 193 -1.95 20.90 7.94
N ALA A 194 -2.09 21.31 9.20
CA ALA A 194 -0.98 21.46 10.14
C ALA A 194 -0.24 20.14 10.43
N TYR A 195 -0.84 18.98 10.18
CA TYR A 195 -0.17 17.69 10.36
C TYR A 195 0.97 17.53 9.35
N GLN A 196 0.88 18.15 8.17
CA GLN A 196 1.90 18.02 7.13
C GLN A 196 3.28 18.48 7.61
N GLU A 197 3.36 19.44 8.54
CA GLU A 197 4.61 19.92 9.15
C GLU A 197 5.26 18.87 10.07
N ARG A 198 4.50 17.84 10.46
CA ARG A 198 4.90 16.75 11.37
C ARG A 198 5.22 15.46 10.61
N ALA A 199 5.01 15.44 9.30
CA ALA A 199 5.26 14.28 8.46
C ALA A 199 6.75 14.08 8.18
N THR A 200 7.20 12.84 8.19
CA THR A 200 8.42 12.44 7.48
C THR A 200 8.04 12.06 6.05
N VAL A 201 8.56 12.78 5.07
CA VAL A 201 8.24 12.55 3.65
C VAL A 201 9.33 11.71 3.00
N PHE A 202 8.92 10.60 2.38
CA PHE A 202 9.77 9.68 1.63
C PHE A 202 9.46 9.77 0.14
N GLU A 203 10.50 9.90 -0.69
CA GLU A 203 10.36 9.79 -2.14
C GLU A 203 10.76 8.38 -2.57
N LEU A 204 9.77 7.61 -3.06
CA LEU A 204 9.97 6.27 -3.59
C LEU A 204 10.08 6.32 -5.10
N CYS A 205 11.19 5.80 -5.63
CA CYS A 205 11.39 5.53 -7.05
C CYS A 205 11.29 4.02 -7.32
N GLU A 206 11.19 3.66 -8.61
CA GLU A 206 11.20 2.27 -9.05
C GLU A 206 12.32 1.42 -8.39
N GLY A 207 11.93 0.32 -7.76
CA GLY A 207 12.84 -0.61 -7.08
C GLY A 207 13.13 -0.26 -5.62
N GLN A 208 12.57 0.84 -5.10
CA GLN A 208 12.63 1.18 -3.68
C GLN A 208 11.38 0.68 -2.95
N GLY A 209 11.55 0.35 -1.67
CA GLY A 209 10.44 0.10 -0.77
C GLY A 209 10.56 0.92 0.51
N LEU A 210 9.44 1.00 1.23
CA LEU A 210 9.25 1.64 2.53
C LEU A 210 8.62 0.66 3.52
#